data_AF-A0A382J331-F1
#
_entry.id   AF-A0A382J331-F1
#
_cell.length_a   1.000
_cell.length_b   1.000
_cell.length_c   1.000
_cell.angle_alpha   90.00
_cell.angle_beta   90.00
_cell.angle_gamma   90.00
#
_symmetry.space_group_name_H-M   'P 1'
#
loop_
_entity.id
_entity.type
_entity.pdbx_description
1 polymer ?
#
loop_
_entity_poly.entity_id
_entity_poly.type
_entity_poly.pdbx_seq_one_letter_code
_entity_poly.pdbx_strand_id
1 'polypeptide(L)'
;MKTSPTLHLISSILLVFGLLPTEAKKNISLKQTEKAITLVRGETPILTYHVAEVPPPKGVDPIYNRSGFIYPMHAPSGGIVTSIHPAD
;
A
#
# COMPACT_ATOMS: atom_id res chain seq x y z
N MET A 1 -29.58 -26.82 -45.36
CA MET A 1 -28.93 -27.26 -44.11
C MET A 1 -28.89 -26.04 -43.18
N LYS A 2 -29.86 -25.91 -42.25
CA LYS A 2 -30.02 -24.75 -41.37
C LYS A 2 -29.24 -25.00 -40.09
N THR A 3 -28.16 -24.25 -39.86
CA THR A 3 -27.35 -24.30 -38.64
C THR A 3 -28.11 -23.64 -37.49
N SER A 4 -28.33 -24.39 -36.41
CA SER A 4 -29.09 -23.97 -35.23
C SER A 4 -28.37 -22.87 -34.44
N PRO A 5 -29.03 -21.76 -34.06
CA PRO A 5 -28.41 -20.61 -33.38
C PRO A 5 -28.18 -20.83 -31.87
N THR A 6 -28.61 -21.96 -31.30
CA THR A 6 -28.55 -22.24 -29.86
C THR A 6 -27.16 -22.54 -29.30
N LEU A 7 -26.16 -22.80 -30.15
CA LEU A 7 -24.81 -23.14 -29.67
C LEU A 7 -23.94 -21.91 -29.35
N HIS A 8 -24.27 -20.73 -29.90
CA HIS A 8 -23.51 -19.51 -29.64
C HIS A 8 -23.77 -18.89 -28.27
N LEU A 9 -24.96 -19.12 -27.68
CA LEU A 9 -25.35 -18.48 -26.43
C LEU A 9 -24.64 -19.08 -25.21
N ILE A 10 -24.28 -20.36 -25.26
CA ILE A 10 -23.60 -21.07 -24.14
C ILE A 10 -22.11 -20.72 -24.11
N SER A 11 -21.49 -20.45 -25.26
CA SER A 11 -20.07 -20.07 -25.35
C SER A 11 -19.79 -18.69 -24.78
N SER A 12 -20.75 -17.76 -24.81
CA SER A 12 -20.58 -16.39 -24.30
C SER A 12 -20.55 -16.31 -22.76
N ILE A 13 -21.25 -17.22 -22.06
CA ILE A 13 -21.32 -17.22 -20.59
C ILE A 13 -20.02 -17.77 -19.97
N LEU A 14 -19.34 -18.69 -20.65
CA LEU A 14 -18.06 -19.24 -20.16
C LEU A 14 -16.90 -18.24 -20.27
N LEU A 15 -16.97 -17.28 -21.20
CA LEU A 15 -15.92 -16.28 -21.38
C LEU A 15 -15.97 -15.15 -20.33
N VAL A 16 -17.14 -14.89 -19.75
CA VAL A 16 -17.31 -13.83 -18.74
C VAL A 16 -16.97 -14.30 -17.33
N PHE A 17 -17.12 -15.59 -17.02
CA PHE A 17 -16.81 -16.14 -15.68
C PHE A 17 -15.30 -16.38 -15.43
N GLY A 18 -14.46 -16.36 -16.47
CA GLY A 18 -13.02 -16.64 -16.37
C GLY A 18 -12.15 -15.45 -15.92
N LEU A 19 -12.71 -14.25 -15.80
CA LEU A 19 -12.00 -13.03 -15.38
C LEU A 19 -12.44 -12.55 -14.00
N LEU A 20 -12.69 -13.45 -13.06
CA LEU A 20 -12.73 -13.04 -11.66
C LEU A 20 -11.29 -12.74 -11.23
N PRO A 21 -10.95 -11.49 -10.86
CA PRO A 21 -9.64 -11.21 -10.30
C PRO A 21 -9.52 -12.03 -9.02
N THR A 22 -8.60 -12.99 -9.01
CA THR A 22 -8.26 -13.69 -7.78
C THR A 22 -7.48 -12.70 -6.93
N GLU A 23 -8.11 -12.18 -5.88
CA GLU A 23 -7.41 -11.30 -4.95
C GLU A 23 -6.44 -12.18 -4.15
N ALA A 24 -5.21 -12.33 -4.67
CA ALA A 24 -4.16 -13.05 -3.99
C ALA A 24 -3.92 -12.37 -2.64
N LYS A 25 -4.01 -13.15 -1.55
CA LYS A 25 -3.68 -12.69 -0.20
C LYS A 25 -2.25 -12.13 -0.22
N LYS A 26 -2.11 -10.81 -0.25
CA LYS A 26 -0.78 -10.17 -0.18
C LYS A 26 -0.30 -10.26 1.26
N ASN A 27 0.75 -11.04 1.48
CA ASN A 27 1.42 -11.13 2.77
C ASN A 27 2.01 -9.79 3.19
N ILE A 28 2.06 -9.55 4.50
CA ILE A 28 2.79 -8.42 5.07
C ILE A 28 4.26 -8.84 5.18
N SER A 29 5.16 -8.00 4.67
CA SER A 29 6.59 -8.16 4.86
C SER A 29 7.21 -6.91 5.47
N LEU A 30 8.40 -7.10 6.04
CA LEU A 30 9.11 -6.08 6.79
C LEU A 30 10.45 -5.81 6.11
N LYS A 31 10.77 -4.53 5.91
CA LYS A 31 12.06 -4.04 5.44
C LYS A 31 12.73 -3.29 6.58
N GLN A 32 13.81 -3.83 7.12
CA GLN A 32 14.54 -3.25 8.24
C GLN A 32 15.87 -2.66 7.77
N THR A 33 16.19 -1.50 8.33
CA THR A 33 17.50 -0.85 8.26
C THR A 33 17.88 -0.38 9.67
N GLU A 34 19.11 0.11 9.85
CA GLU A 34 19.51 0.77 11.11
C GLU A 34 18.66 2.01 11.41
N LYS A 35 18.09 2.65 10.39
CA LYS A 35 17.32 3.89 10.52
C LYS A 35 15.84 3.66 10.80
N ALA A 36 15.25 2.65 10.18
CA ALA A 36 13.80 2.47 10.17
C ALA A 36 13.36 1.04 9.85
N ILE A 37 12.13 0.75 10.24
CA ILE A 37 11.39 -0.48 9.96
C ILE A 37 10.19 -0.11 9.09
N THR A 38 10.09 -0.67 7.88
CA THR A 38 8.97 -0.40 6.97
C THR A 38 8.15 -1.67 6.74
N LEU A 39 6.84 -1.57 6.94
CA LEU A 39 5.87 -2.64 6.66
C LEU A 39 5.28 -2.41 5.27
N VAL A 40 5.28 -3.46 4.45
CA VAL A 40 4.72 -3.45 3.09
C VAL A 40 3.78 -4.64 2.88
N ARG A 41 2.75 -4.43 2.07
CA ARG A 41 1.84 -5.48 1.58
C ARG A 41 2.02 -5.63 0.08
N GLY A 42 2.87 -6.58 -0.34
CA GLY A 42 3.37 -6.61 -1.71
C GLY A 42 4.15 -5.32 -2.02
N GLU A 43 3.65 -4.53 -2.97
CA GLU A 43 4.23 -3.23 -3.35
C GLU A 43 3.61 -2.04 -2.61
N THR A 44 2.54 -2.26 -1.84
CA THR A 44 1.83 -1.19 -1.14
C THR A 44 2.47 -0.91 0.22
N PRO A 45 3.00 0.30 0.50
CA PRO A 45 3.48 0.67 1.82
C PRO A 45 2.33 0.74 2.83
N ILE A 46 2.55 0.22 4.03
CA ILE A 46 1.61 0.30 5.16
C ILE A 46 2.05 1.41 6.10
N LEU A 47 3.26 1.29 6.65
CA LEU A 47 3.83 2.27 7.57
C LEU A 47 5.35 2.17 7.64
N THR A 48 5.97 3.24 8.13
CA THR A 48 7.38 3.27 8.52
C THR A 48 7.52 3.71 9.97
N TYR A 49 8.25 2.92 10.77
CA TYR A 49 8.69 3.26 12.12
C TYR A 49 10.14 3.71 12.09
N HIS A 50 10.40 4.95 12.52
CA HIS A 50 11.74 5.54 12.56
C HIS A 50 12.43 5.20 13.88
N VAL A 51 13.49 4.40 13.79
CA VAL A 51 14.30 3.97 14.95
C VAL A 51 15.39 4.99 15.24
N ALA A 52 16.10 5.45 14.20
CA ALA A 52 17.12 6.47 14.33
C ALA A 52 16.50 7.87 14.43
N GLU A 53 17.31 8.81 14.91
CA GLU A 53 16.97 10.22 14.98
C GLU A 53 16.78 10.82 13.59
N VAL A 54 15.72 11.61 13.43
CA VAL A 54 15.35 12.34 12.23
C VAL A 54 15.38 13.84 12.56
N PRO A 55 16.19 14.64 11.86
CA PRO A 55 16.24 16.07 12.07
C PRO A 55 14.97 16.76 11.54
N PRO A 56 14.60 17.92 12.09
CA PRO A 56 13.48 18.70 11.58
C PRO A 56 13.84 19.34 10.23
N PRO A 57 12.88 19.97 9.54
CA PRO A 57 13.12 20.70 8.31
C PRO A 57 14.19 21.77 8.47
N LYS A 58 14.83 22.13 7.35
CA LYS A 58 15.89 23.15 7.35
C LYS A 58 15.37 24.48 7.92
N GLY A 59 16.07 25.01 8.92
CA GLY A 59 15.73 26.27 9.57
C GLY A 59 14.85 26.14 10.81
N VAL A 60 14.36 24.92 11.11
CA VAL A 60 13.67 24.60 12.36
C VAL A 60 14.69 24.23 13.43
N ASP A 61 14.42 24.62 14.68
CA ASP A 61 15.32 24.39 15.81
C ASP A 61 15.61 22.88 16.01
N PRO A 62 16.88 22.46 16.13
CA PRO A 62 17.25 21.06 16.40
C PRO A 62 16.63 20.43 17.64
N ILE A 63 16.10 21.22 18.58
CA ILE A 63 15.31 20.70 19.72
C ILE A 63 14.12 19.84 19.26
N TYR A 64 13.67 20.02 18.02
CA TYR A 64 12.59 19.27 17.40
C TYR A 64 13.04 17.97 16.69
N ASN A 65 14.29 17.52 16.90
CA ASN A 65 14.72 16.18 16.46
C ASN A 65 13.80 15.09 17.05
N ARG A 66 13.49 14.04 16.26
CA ARG A 66 12.57 12.97 16.67
C ARG A 66 13.14 11.58 16.38
N SER A 67 12.78 10.62 17.23
CA SER A 67 12.97 9.18 17.01
C SER A 67 11.77 8.43 17.61
N GLY A 68 11.63 7.14 17.30
CA GLY A 68 10.59 6.30 17.87
C GLY A 68 9.16 6.66 17.43
N PHE A 69 8.98 7.11 16.19
CA PHE A 69 7.69 7.55 15.67
C PHE A 69 7.28 6.83 14.38
N ILE A 70 5.98 6.82 14.08
CA ILE A 70 5.42 6.26 12.85
C ILE A 70 5.11 7.37 11.85
N TYR A 71 5.79 7.36 10.71
CA TYR A 71 5.46 8.19 9.54
C TYR A 71 6.23 7.72 8.30
N PRO A 72 5.60 7.73 7.11
CA PRO A 72 4.16 7.85 6.90
C PRO A 72 3.44 6.58 7.36
N MET A 73 2.16 6.70 7.72
CA MET A 73 1.20 5.60 7.77
C MET A 73 0.18 5.80 6.65
N HIS A 74 -0.18 4.73 5.96
CA HIS A 74 -1.09 4.76 4.81
C HIS A 74 -2.45 4.16 5.15
N ALA A 75 -3.51 4.82 4.68
CA ALA A 75 -4.84 4.23 4.59
C ALA A 75 -4.86 3.10 3.55
N PRO A 76 -5.85 2.18 3.60
CA PRO A 76 -6.03 1.16 2.55
C PRO A 76 -6.16 1.73 1.13
N SER A 77 -6.66 2.97 1.00
CA SER A 77 -6.74 3.71 -0.27
C SER A 77 -5.40 4.34 -0.72
N GLY A 78 -4.34 4.22 0.08
CA GLY A 78 -2.99 4.71 -0.22
C GLY A 78 -2.63 6.08 0.35
N GLY A 79 -3.62 6.87 0.79
CA GLY A 79 -3.39 8.21 1.36
C GLY A 79 -2.61 8.16 2.68
N ILE A 80 -1.74 9.15 2.92
CA ILE A 80 -1.01 9.28 4.19
C ILE A 80 -1.97 9.83 5.26
N VAL A 81 -1.98 9.20 6.44
CA VAL A 81 -2.88 9.53 7.57
C VAL A 81 -2.14 10.02 8.82
N THR A 82 -0.83 10.21 8.73
CA THR A 82 -0.01 10.80 9.79
C THR A 82 0.70 12.05 9.29
N SER A 83 0.99 12.98 10.19
CA SER A 83 1.88 14.12 9.94
C SER A 83 2.95 14.17 11.02
N ILE A 84 4.17 14.58 10.64
CA ILE A 84 5.30 14.71 11.58
C ILE A 84 5.57 16.15 11.99
N HIS A 85 5.16 17.11 11.17
CA HIS A 85 5.28 18.53 11.45
C HIS A 85 3.89 19.18 11.28
N PRO A 86 3.46 20.07 12.19
CA PRO A 86 2.30 20.90 11.93
C PRO A 86 2.52 21.73 10.65
N ALA A 87 1.43 22.17 10.02
CA ALA A 87 1.54 23.25 9.05
C ALA A 87 1.80 24.53 9.85
N ASP A 88 2.97 25.12 9.66
CA ASP A 88 3.37 26.38 10.30
C ASP A 88 2.56 27.56 9.73
#